data_AF-A0A2I0TA21-F1
#
_entry.id   AF-A0A2I0TA21-F1
#
_cell.length_a   1.000
_cell.length_b   1.000
_cell.length_c   1.000
_cell.angle_alpha   90.00
_cell.angle_beta   90.00
_cell.angle_gamma   90.00
#
_symmetry.space_group_name_H-M   'P 1'
#
loop_
_entity.id
_entity.type
_entity.pdbx_description
1 polymer ?
#
loop_
_entity_poly.entity_id
_entity_poly.type
_entity_poly.pdbx_seq_one_letter_code
_entity_poly.pdbx_strand_id
1 'polypeptide(L)'
;MKDVWRWMKKVHDMAELGRCCNASAWLPVTRDNTPLGSKIVYDGYRSKSFKVSSGLLEILPRFNLPFVDFPEDVGRKSSIVTVNPSILQERFRGLNGRRLPFVEAAASYGKTWFFIPAFSYPGNSEASYQALYALQDSASQSRVFFFHPQYLSALSKYWQERGFRTCRLSSGFMLVSAALELCHRVTLYGFWPFPLHPDGHPLPHHYYDNVLPKPRIHSMAEEFTYYVGLHFGGVLRLQLGRCRGGGQR
;
A
#
# COMPACT_ATOMS: atom_id res chain seq x y z
N MET A 1 11.74 2.00 -34.43
CA MET A 1 12.41 3.10 -33.69
C MET A 1 11.55 3.68 -32.57
N LYS A 2 10.28 4.10 -32.82
CA LYS A 2 9.39 4.65 -31.76
C LYS A 2 9.13 3.69 -30.58
N ASP A 3 9.01 2.39 -30.85
CA ASP A 3 8.76 1.39 -29.79
C ASP A 3 9.96 1.17 -28.85
N VAL A 4 11.18 1.31 -29.36
CA VAL A 4 12.43 1.21 -28.58
C VAL A 4 12.54 2.40 -27.62
N TRP A 5 12.29 3.62 -28.10
CA TRP A 5 12.25 4.82 -27.24
C TRP A 5 11.16 4.75 -26.17
N ARG A 6 10.00 4.19 -26.52
CA ARG A 6 8.92 3.96 -25.56
C ARG A 6 9.36 2.94 -24.50
N TRP A 7 10.05 1.85 -24.88
CA TRP A 7 10.56 0.84 -23.95
C TRP A 7 11.66 1.37 -23.01
N MET A 8 12.59 2.16 -23.54
CA MET A 8 13.67 2.77 -22.73
C MET A 8 13.13 3.76 -21.70
N LYS A 9 12.12 4.58 -22.04
CA LYS A 9 11.44 5.46 -21.07
C LYS A 9 10.74 4.69 -19.94
N LYS A 10 10.30 3.45 -20.20
CA LYS A 10 9.58 2.61 -19.23
C LYS A 10 10.49 1.92 -18.21
N VAL A 11 11.62 1.38 -18.67
CA VAL A 11 12.67 0.86 -17.77
C VAL A 11 13.23 2.01 -16.93
N HIS A 12 13.30 3.21 -17.52
CA HIS A 12 13.69 4.41 -16.81
C HIS A 12 12.74 4.77 -15.65
N ASP A 13 11.43 4.78 -15.86
CA ASP A 13 10.46 5.12 -14.80
C ASP A 13 10.49 4.13 -13.62
N MET A 14 10.65 2.82 -13.87
CA MET A 14 10.79 1.81 -12.79
C MET A 14 12.13 1.95 -12.07
N ALA A 15 13.22 2.19 -12.80
CA ALA A 15 14.53 2.46 -12.20
C ALA A 15 14.54 3.78 -11.40
N GLU A 16 13.77 4.79 -11.83
CA GLU A 16 13.60 6.04 -11.09
C GLU A 16 12.83 5.85 -9.79
N LEU A 17 11.77 5.03 -9.77
CA LEU A 17 11.08 4.68 -8.53
C LEU A 17 12.01 3.97 -7.55
N GLY A 18 12.77 2.97 -8.02
CA GLY A 18 13.76 2.28 -7.21
C GLY A 18 14.84 3.22 -6.64
N ARG A 19 15.24 4.24 -7.40
CA ARG A 19 16.22 5.26 -6.95
C ARG A 19 15.62 6.30 -6.01
N CYS A 20 14.36 6.72 -6.21
CA CYS A 20 13.74 7.74 -5.37
C CYS A 20 13.46 7.23 -3.97
N CYS A 21 12.99 5.98 -3.91
CA CYS A 21 12.16 5.54 -2.81
C CYS A 21 12.68 4.24 -2.19
N ASN A 22 13.25 3.35 -3.01
CA ASN A 22 13.91 2.12 -2.60
C ASN A 22 13.02 1.29 -1.65
N ALA A 23 11.89 0.82 -2.18
CA ALA A 23 10.92 0.02 -1.45
C ALA A 23 11.56 -1.21 -0.76
N SER A 24 12.61 -1.80 -1.35
CA SER A 24 13.30 -2.95 -0.75
C SER A 24 13.90 -2.65 0.63
N ALA A 25 14.38 -1.42 0.85
CA ALA A 25 14.99 -0.99 2.10
C ALA A 25 14.00 -0.25 3.02
N TRP A 26 13.07 0.51 2.42
CA TRP A 26 12.26 1.48 3.14
C TRP A 26 10.76 1.21 3.10
N LEU A 27 10.25 0.16 2.48
CA LEU A 27 8.79 -0.05 2.42
C LEU A 27 8.19 -0.27 3.83
N PRO A 28 8.64 -1.27 4.63
CA PRO A 28 8.22 -1.40 6.02
C PRO A 28 9.17 -0.69 6.99
N VAL A 29 8.65 -0.29 8.14
CA VAL A 29 9.44 0.02 9.33
C VAL A 29 10.03 -1.28 9.89
N THR A 30 11.34 -1.31 10.12
CA THR A 30 12.08 -2.45 10.66
C THR A 30 13.06 -1.99 11.73
N ARG A 31 13.60 -2.92 12.51
CA ARG A 31 14.65 -2.56 13.48
C ARG A 31 15.92 -2.05 12.81
N ASP A 32 16.22 -2.52 11.60
CA ASP A 32 17.41 -2.14 10.84
C ASP A 32 17.34 -0.71 10.32
N ASN A 33 16.17 -0.31 9.80
CA ASN A 33 15.99 1.02 9.21
C ASN A 33 15.45 2.07 10.20
N THR A 34 15.18 1.68 11.44
CA THR A 34 14.60 2.56 12.48
C THR A 34 15.33 2.39 13.83
N PRO A 35 16.57 2.89 13.98
CA PRO A 35 17.37 2.68 15.19
C PRO A 35 16.77 3.32 16.46
N LEU A 36 17.07 2.75 17.63
CA LEU A 36 16.64 3.28 18.93
C LEU A 36 17.06 4.76 19.10
N GLY A 37 16.13 5.60 19.57
CA GLY A 37 16.40 7.02 19.82
C GLY A 37 16.39 7.92 18.57
N SER A 38 16.34 7.34 17.37
CA SER A 38 16.14 8.10 16.12
C SER A 38 14.74 8.73 16.07
N LYS A 39 14.49 9.57 15.06
CA LYS A 39 13.21 10.26 14.86
C LYS A 39 12.55 9.80 13.56
N ILE A 40 11.32 9.35 13.68
CA ILE A 40 10.42 9.10 12.55
C ILE A 40 9.63 10.38 12.29
N VAL A 41 9.86 11.03 11.15
CA VAL A 41 9.06 12.19 10.72
C VAL A 41 7.79 11.71 10.05
N TYR A 42 6.63 12.26 10.42
CA TYR A 42 5.35 11.84 9.85
C TYR A 42 5.23 12.31 8.38
N ASP A 43 4.89 11.42 7.44
CA ASP A 43 4.86 11.77 6.01
C ASP A 43 3.75 12.77 5.66
N GLY A 44 2.60 12.64 6.31
CA GLY A 44 1.43 13.51 6.15
C GLY A 44 1.41 14.72 7.09
N TYR A 45 2.32 14.79 8.07
CA TYR A 45 2.42 15.90 9.03
C TYR A 45 3.89 16.19 9.40
N ARG A 46 4.64 16.67 8.40
CA ARG A 46 6.12 16.75 8.43
C ARG A 46 6.71 17.65 9.52
N SER A 47 5.91 18.52 10.15
CA SER A 47 6.35 19.35 11.27
C SER A 47 6.46 18.59 12.60
N LYS A 48 5.93 17.35 12.68
CA LYS A 48 6.08 16.49 13.87
C LYS A 48 6.94 15.28 13.56
N SER A 49 7.51 14.75 14.63
CA SER A 49 8.24 13.49 14.63
C SER A 49 7.90 12.65 15.86
N PHE A 50 8.12 11.36 15.74
CA PHE A 50 8.02 10.37 16.80
C PHE A 50 9.44 9.89 17.15
N LYS A 51 9.81 9.93 18.43
CA LYS A 51 11.10 9.40 18.88
C LYS A 51 10.99 7.89 19.07
N VAL A 52 11.87 7.12 18.44
CA VAL A 52 11.88 5.66 18.50
C VAL A 52 12.22 5.20 19.92
N SER A 53 11.32 4.42 20.50
CA SER A 53 11.43 3.82 21.84
C SER A 53 11.74 2.32 21.75
N SER A 54 12.19 1.74 22.87
CA SER A 54 12.39 0.28 22.99
C SER A 54 11.10 -0.50 22.71
N GLY A 55 9.96 -0.04 23.24
CA GLY A 55 8.66 -0.66 23.01
C GLY A 55 8.24 -0.68 21.53
N LEU A 56 8.60 0.34 20.75
CA LEU A 56 8.39 0.28 19.30
C LEU A 56 9.29 -0.79 18.67
N LEU A 57 10.57 -0.87 19.04
CA LEU A 57 11.47 -1.88 18.46
C LEU A 57 11.01 -3.31 18.74
N GLU A 58 10.41 -3.58 19.90
CA GLU A 58 9.91 -4.90 20.26
C GLU A 58 8.89 -5.44 19.25
N ILE A 59 7.99 -4.59 18.76
CA ILE A 59 6.95 -4.97 17.80
C ILE A 59 7.41 -4.96 16.33
N LEU A 60 8.57 -4.37 16.03
CA LEU A 60 9.08 -4.29 14.66
C LEU A 60 9.83 -5.57 14.25
N PRO A 61 9.69 -5.98 12.97
CA PRO A 61 10.47 -7.09 12.42
C PRO A 61 11.97 -6.75 12.41
N ARG A 62 12.80 -7.77 12.65
CA ARG A 62 14.27 -7.63 12.66
C ARG A 62 14.87 -7.49 11.27
N PHE A 63 14.22 -8.01 10.24
CA PHE A 63 14.78 -8.04 8.88
C PHE A 63 14.04 -7.04 7.99
N ASN A 64 14.79 -6.32 7.17
CA ASN A 64 14.24 -5.77 5.91
C ASN A 64 13.67 -6.93 5.11
N LEU A 65 12.44 -6.78 4.60
CA LEU A 65 11.71 -7.83 3.87
C LEU A 65 12.67 -8.61 3.00
N PRO A 66 12.99 -9.86 3.38
CA PRO A 66 13.93 -10.61 2.60
C PRO A 66 13.05 -11.16 1.48
N PHE A 67 13.00 -10.44 0.36
CA PHE A 67 12.77 -11.09 -0.93
C PHE A 67 14.03 -11.92 -1.22
N VAL A 68 14.33 -12.88 -0.33
CA VAL A 68 15.18 -14.01 -0.67
C VAL A 68 14.32 -14.80 -1.64
N ASP A 69 14.89 -15.11 -2.79
CA ASP A 69 14.46 -16.26 -3.55
C ASP A 69 14.23 -17.40 -2.55
N PHE A 70 12.97 -17.79 -2.36
CA PHE A 70 12.65 -19.10 -1.82
C PHE A 70 12.81 -20.04 -3.00
N PRO A 71 13.91 -20.80 -3.10
CA PRO A 71 13.95 -21.88 -4.06
C PRO A 71 12.91 -22.89 -3.56
N GLU A 72 12.01 -23.31 -4.46
CA GLU A 72 11.00 -24.37 -4.32
C GLU A 72 9.61 -24.02 -3.75
N ASP A 73 9.38 -22.84 -3.15
CA ASP A 73 8.08 -22.51 -2.51
C ASP A 73 7.24 -21.42 -3.23
N VAL A 74 7.52 -21.15 -4.50
CA VAL A 74 6.68 -20.30 -5.38
C VAL A 74 5.41 -21.03 -5.80
N GLY A 75 4.48 -21.18 -4.85
CA GLY A 75 3.18 -21.84 -5.07
C GLY A 75 2.01 -21.35 -4.23
N ARG A 76 2.20 -20.41 -3.29
CA ARG A 76 1.11 -19.87 -2.46
C ARG A 76 0.89 -18.39 -2.76
N LYS A 77 -0.31 -18.05 -3.22
CA LYS A 77 -0.77 -16.65 -3.31
C LYS A 77 -0.71 -16.04 -1.91
N SER A 78 0.22 -15.12 -1.70
CA SER A 78 0.26 -14.29 -0.49
C SER A 78 -0.57 -13.04 -0.75
N SER A 79 -1.54 -12.79 0.12
CA SER A 79 -2.36 -11.58 0.08
C SER A 79 -1.64 -10.45 0.80
N ILE A 80 -1.47 -9.31 0.14
CA ILE A 80 -1.08 -8.04 0.79
C ILE A 80 -2.28 -7.12 0.74
N VAL A 81 -2.67 -6.57 1.90
CA VAL A 81 -3.81 -5.66 2.02
C VAL A 81 -3.37 -4.42 2.77
N THR A 82 -3.68 -3.24 2.24
CA THR A 82 -3.48 -2.00 3.01
C THR A 82 -4.64 -1.77 3.96
N VAL A 83 -4.36 -1.37 5.20
CA VAL A 83 -5.39 -0.93 6.15
C VAL A 83 -5.17 0.53 6.45
N ASN A 84 -6.10 1.39 6.04
CA ASN A 84 -6.05 2.80 6.42
C ASN A 84 -6.40 2.93 7.92
N PRO A 85 -5.61 3.64 8.74
CA PRO A 85 -5.92 3.86 10.15
C PRO A 85 -7.32 4.44 10.40
N SER A 86 -7.89 5.22 9.47
CA SER A 86 -9.27 5.70 9.61
C SER A 86 -10.29 4.56 9.67
N ILE A 87 -10.07 3.44 8.96
CA ILE A 87 -10.94 2.25 9.03
C ILE A 87 -10.90 1.64 10.43
N LEU A 88 -9.71 1.55 11.03
CA LEU A 88 -9.55 1.05 12.40
C LEU A 88 -10.32 1.92 13.39
N GLN A 89 -10.25 3.25 13.21
CA GLN A 89 -10.95 4.20 14.08
C GLN A 89 -12.47 4.18 13.87
N GLU A 90 -12.93 4.34 12.64
CA GLU A 90 -14.35 4.56 12.33
C GLU A 90 -15.16 3.26 12.40
N ARG A 91 -14.62 2.14 11.90
CA ARG A 91 -15.34 0.84 11.86
C ARG A 91 -15.10 -0.02 13.10
N PHE A 92 -13.89 0.02 13.65
CA PHE A 92 -13.49 -0.85 14.77
C PHE A 92 -13.23 -0.08 16.08
N ARG A 93 -13.64 1.20 16.14
CA ARG A 93 -13.53 2.07 17.34
C ARG A 93 -12.11 2.13 17.92
N GLY A 94 -11.12 2.11 17.03
CA GLY A 94 -9.70 2.15 17.39
C GLY A 94 -9.20 0.90 18.10
N LEU A 95 -10.02 -0.16 18.18
CA LEU A 95 -9.72 -1.40 18.90
C LEU A 95 -9.49 -1.22 20.41
N ASN A 96 -10.00 -0.12 20.98
CA ASN A 96 -9.97 0.20 22.42
C ASN A 96 -10.93 -0.66 23.28
N GLY A 97 -11.53 -1.70 22.70
CA GLY A 97 -12.54 -2.53 23.34
C GLY A 97 -12.67 -3.88 22.63
N ARG A 98 -13.85 -4.17 22.05
CA ARG A 98 -14.06 -5.44 21.31
C ARG A 98 -13.14 -5.52 20.09
N ARG A 99 -12.15 -6.41 20.13
CA ARG A 99 -11.19 -6.67 19.03
C ARG A 99 -11.64 -7.76 18.06
N LEU A 100 -12.48 -8.70 18.51
CA LEU A 100 -12.93 -9.85 17.72
C LEU A 100 -13.50 -9.49 16.32
N PRO A 101 -14.34 -8.45 16.16
CA PRO A 101 -14.87 -8.10 14.83
C PRO A 101 -13.78 -7.75 13.79
N PHE A 102 -12.67 -7.16 14.24
CA PHE A 102 -11.53 -6.89 13.36
C PHE A 102 -10.77 -8.17 13.03
N VAL A 103 -10.57 -9.05 14.01
CA VAL A 103 -9.91 -10.35 13.80
C VAL A 103 -10.70 -11.21 12.81
N GLU A 104 -12.03 -11.28 12.94
CA GLU A 104 -12.91 -11.99 12.01
C GLU A 104 -12.88 -11.38 10.60
N ALA A 105 -12.93 -10.05 10.50
CA ALA A 105 -12.80 -9.36 9.21
C ALA A 105 -11.44 -9.64 8.57
N ALA A 106 -10.35 -9.62 9.34
CA ALA A 106 -9.01 -9.94 8.85
C ALA A 106 -8.89 -11.41 8.42
N ALA A 107 -9.52 -12.33 9.15
CA ALA A 107 -9.52 -13.76 8.85
C ALA A 107 -10.17 -14.10 7.50
N SER A 108 -11.16 -13.30 7.06
CA SER A 108 -11.80 -13.47 5.74
C SER A 108 -10.84 -13.34 4.54
N TYR A 109 -9.69 -12.70 4.74
CA TYR A 109 -8.63 -12.58 3.72
C TYR A 109 -7.66 -13.78 3.71
N GLY A 110 -7.81 -14.73 4.65
CA GLY A 110 -6.86 -15.81 4.86
C GLY A 110 -5.51 -15.30 5.38
N LYS A 111 -4.43 -16.06 5.15
CA LYS A 111 -3.06 -15.68 5.53
C LYS A 111 -2.62 -14.44 4.74
N THR A 112 -2.60 -13.29 5.42
CA THR A 112 -2.44 -11.97 4.79
C THR A 112 -1.37 -11.14 5.48
N TRP A 113 -0.67 -10.32 4.72
CA TRP A 113 0.19 -9.25 5.23
C TRP A 113 -0.54 -7.92 5.16
N PHE A 114 -0.90 -7.38 6.32
CA PHE A 114 -1.58 -6.10 6.43
C PHE A 114 -0.56 -4.97 6.54
N PHE A 115 -0.63 -4.02 5.62
CA PHE A 115 0.24 -2.84 5.60
C PHE A 115 -0.51 -1.60 6.09
N ILE A 116 -0.01 -0.95 7.14
CA ILE A 116 -0.69 0.14 7.81
C ILE A 116 0.21 1.39 7.84
N PRO A 117 -0.23 2.55 7.33
CA PRO A 117 0.51 3.81 7.44
C PRO A 117 0.36 4.42 8.85
N ALA A 118 0.90 3.72 9.85
CA ALA A 118 0.84 4.08 11.27
C ALA A 118 1.52 5.42 11.55
N PHE A 119 2.55 5.78 10.77
CA PHE A 119 3.33 7.00 10.95
C PHE A 119 3.03 8.08 9.91
N SER A 120 1.83 8.09 9.32
CA SER A 120 1.42 9.21 8.47
C SER A 120 0.93 10.43 9.24
N TYR A 121 0.29 10.22 10.40
CA TYR A 121 -0.19 11.27 11.28
C TYR A 121 -0.06 10.85 12.76
N PRO A 122 0.15 11.79 13.72
CA PRO A 122 0.31 11.46 15.14
C PRO A 122 -0.80 10.63 15.79
N GLY A 123 -2.02 10.66 15.26
CA GLY A 123 -3.16 9.88 15.79
C GLY A 123 -3.32 8.48 15.19
N ASN A 124 -2.46 8.08 14.26
CA ASN A 124 -2.59 6.80 13.55
C ASN A 124 -1.93 5.63 14.29
N SER A 125 -0.85 5.87 15.03
CA SER A 125 -0.02 4.80 15.60
C SER A 125 -0.77 3.92 16.58
N GLU A 126 -1.56 4.51 17.48
CA GLU A 126 -2.23 3.76 18.56
C GLU A 126 -3.15 2.67 18.01
N ALA A 127 -4.14 3.03 17.19
CA ALA A 127 -5.05 2.04 16.58
C ALA A 127 -4.30 1.02 15.71
N SER A 128 -3.19 1.42 15.09
CA SER A 128 -2.35 0.53 14.28
C SER A 128 -1.63 -0.51 15.15
N TYR A 129 -1.14 -0.13 16.32
CA TYR A 129 -0.55 -1.05 17.30
C TYR A 129 -1.63 -1.99 17.87
N GLN A 130 -2.81 -1.46 18.19
CA GLN A 130 -3.92 -2.29 18.65
C GLN A 130 -4.34 -3.34 17.61
N ALA A 131 -4.29 -3.01 16.31
CA ALA A 131 -4.53 -3.98 15.23
C ALA A 131 -3.47 -5.08 15.16
N LEU A 132 -2.20 -4.71 15.37
CA LEU A 132 -1.09 -5.67 15.47
C LEU A 132 -1.30 -6.62 16.66
N TYR A 133 -1.57 -6.09 17.85
CA TYR A 133 -1.79 -6.90 19.04
C TYR A 133 -3.03 -7.78 18.92
N ALA A 134 -4.15 -7.25 18.39
CA ALA A 134 -5.36 -8.05 18.17
C ALA A 134 -5.13 -9.29 17.30
N LEU A 135 -4.27 -9.20 16.28
CA LEU A 135 -3.93 -10.34 15.45
C LEU A 135 -2.92 -11.28 16.12
N GLN A 136 -1.93 -10.75 16.85
CA GLN A 136 -0.95 -11.56 17.59
C GLN A 136 -1.57 -12.34 18.75
N ASP A 137 -2.50 -11.73 19.48
CA ASP A 137 -3.23 -12.33 20.60
C ASP A 137 -4.27 -13.37 20.12
N SER A 138 -4.50 -13.45 18.81
CA SER A 138 -5.38 -14.43 18.18
C SER A 138 -4.56 -15.54 17.51
N ALA A 139 -5.18 -16.69 17.22
CA ALA A 139 -4.55 -17.75 16.42
C ALA A 139 -4.39 -17.39 14.92
N SER A 140 -4.31 -16.10 14.58
CA SER A 140 -4.18 -15.61 13.22
C SER A 140 -2.79 -15.88 12.66
N GLN A 141 -2.74 -16.35 11.41
CA GLN A 141 -1.49 -16.51 10.66
C GLN A 141 -1.06 -15.24 9.91
N SER A 142 -1.87 -14.19 10.01
CA SER A 142 -1.63 -12.91 9.34
C SER A 142 -0.62 -12.06 10.11
N ARG A 143 0.06 -11.17 9.39
CA ARG A 143 1.07 -10.27 9.96
C ARG A 143 0.74 -8.83 9.66
N VAL A 144 1.14 -7.92 10.56
CA VAL A 144 1.02 -6.48 10.37
C VAL A 144 2.40 -5.88 10.15
N PHE A 145 2.51 -5.04 9.12
CA PHE A 145 3.67 -4.22 8.82
C PHE A 145 3.25 -2.75 8.77
N PHE A 146 4.14 -1.87 9.21
CA PHE A 146 3.91 -0.43 9.13
C PHE A 146 4.68 0.16 7.96
N PHE A 147 4.03 0.98 7.13
CA PHE A 147 4.77 1.71 6.08
C PHE A 147 5.80 2.65 6.72
N HIS A 148 7.02 2.65 6.19
CA HIS A 148 7.99 3.65 6.63
C HIS A 148 7.65 5.02 6.02
N PRO A 149 7.52 6.07 6.83
CA PRO A 149 7.12 7.38 6.31
C PRO A 149 8.20 8.03 5.45
N GLN A 150 9.47 7.63 5.56
CA GLN A 150 10.50 8.04 4.62
C GLN A 150 10.21 7.58 3.19
N TYR A 151 9.80 6.32 3.00
CA TYR A 151 9.40 5.81 1.69
C TYR A 151 8.17 6.58 1.17
N LEU A 152 7.14 6.76 2.00
CA LEU A 152 5.94 7.50 1.61
C LEU A 152 6.23 8.97 1.28
N SER A 153 7.14 9.62 2.02
CA SER A 153 7.55 11.00 1.78
C SER A 153 8.36 11.14 0.48
N ALA A 154 9.31 10.23 0.24
CA ALA A 154 10.09 10.17 -0.99
C ALA A 154 9.19 9.94 -2.21
N LEU A 155 8.25 9.00 -2.09
CA LEU A 155 7.25 8.72 -3.13
C LEU A 155 6.37 9.94 -3.40
N SER A 156 5.85 10.57 -2.35
CA SER A 156 5.06 11.80 -2.47
C SER A 156 5.83 12.91 -3.19
N LYS A 157 7.10 13.13 -2.84
CA LYS A 157 7.97 14.11 -3.51
C LYS A 157 8.16 13.76 -4.99
N TYR A 158 8.47 12.50 -5.30
CA TYR A 158 8.69 12.03 -6.67
C TYR A 158 7.50 12.32 -7.59
N TRP A 159 6.27 12.11 -7.10
CA TRP A 159 5.04 12.37 -7.86
C TRP A 159 4.66 13.85 -7.91
N GLN A 160 4.90 14.61 -6.85
CA GLN A 160 4.70 16.07 -6.85
C GLN A 160 5.55 16.77 -7.91
N GLU A 161 6.81 16.36 -8.07
CA GLU A 161 7.72 16.87 -9.12
C GLU A 161 7.23 16.52 -10.54
N ARG A 162 6.35 15.53 -10.68
CA ARG A 162 5.71 15.11 -11.93
C ARG A 162 4.28 15.65 -12.08
N GLY A 163 3.89 16.60 -11.24
CA GLY A 163 2.65 17.37 -11.39
C GLY A 163 1.45 16.84 -10.60
N PHE A 164 1.60 15.81 -9.77
CA PHE A 164 0.51 15.36 -8.89
C PHE A 164 0.28 16.41 -7.79
N ARG A 165 -0.89 17.06 -7.80
CA ARG A 165 -1.24 18.14 -6.86
C ARG A 165 -2.20 17.65 -5.77
N THR A 166 -1.75 16.69 -4.98
CA THR A 166 -2.54 16.07 -3.91
C THR A 166 -1.84 16.19 -2.55
N CYS A 167 -2.62 16.31 -1.48
CA CYS A 167 -2.06 16.27 -0.12
C CYS A 167 -1.36 14.94 0.17
N ARG A 168 -1.92 13.82 -0.33
CA ARG A 168 -1.36 12.48 -0.18
C ARG A 168 -1.75 11.61 -1.37
N LEU A 169 -0.96 10.59 -1.63
CA LEU A 169 -1.31 9.51 -2.56
C LEU A 169 -2.36 8.58 -1.91
N SER A 170 -3.18 7.90 -2.70
CA SER A 170 -4.05 6.85 -2.20
C SER A 170 -3.25 5.64 -1.70
N SER A 171 -3.82 4.86 -0.77
CA SER A 171 -3.18 3.62 -0.31
C SER A 171 -2.95 2.63 -1.45
N GLY A 172 -3.86 2.60 -2.44
CA GLY A 172 -3.72 1.82 -3.66
C GLY A 172 -2.49 2.24 -4.45
N PHE A 173 -2.31 3.54 -4.70
CA PHE A 173 -1.17 4.06 -5.47
C PHE A 173 0.18 3.87 -4.76
N MET A 174 0.20 3.95 -3.42
CA MET A 174 1.37 3.59 -2.62
C MET A 174 1.78 2.12 -2.82
N LEU A 175 0.82 1.20 -2.78
CA LEU A 175 1.06 -0.23 -2.96
C LEU A 175 1.45 -0.56 -4.41
N VAL A 176 0.81 0.09 -5.40
CA VAL A 176 1.17 -0.08 -6.82
C VAL A 176 2.59 0.40 -7.08
N SER A 177 2.99 1.54 -6.51
CA SER A 177 4.36 2.04 -6.65
C SER A 177 5.38 1.05 -6.08
N ALA A 178 5.11 0.50 -4.90
CA ALA A 178 5.97 -0.53 -4.30
C ALA A 178 6.02 -1.81 -5.16
N ALA A 179 4.88 -2.23 -5.71
CA ALA A 179 4.82 -3.39 -6.60
C ALA A 179 5.60 -3.16 -7.91
N LEU A 180 5.60 -1.94 -8.45
CA LEU A 180 6.43 -1.58 -9.61
C LEU A 180 7.93 -1.61 -9.30
N GLU A 181 8.34 -1.34 -8.06
CA GLU A 181 9.75 -1.45 -7.64
C GLU A 181 10.18 -2.91 -7.38
N LEU A 182 9.24 -3.76 -6.94
CA LEU A 182 9.57 -5.08 -6.38
C LEU A 182 9.16 -6.26 -7.27
N CYS A 183 8.23 -6.09 -8.21
CA CYS A 183 7.66 -7.18 -8.98
C CYS A 183 8.02 -7.09 -10.47
N HIS A 184 8.39 -8.22 -11.06
CA HIS A 184 8.60 -8.32 -12.51
C HIS A 184 7.31 -8.08 -13.32
N ARG A 185 6.15 -8.44 -12.78
CA ARG A 185 4.86 -8.29 -13.46
C ARG A 185 3.78 -7.82 -12.49
N VAL A 186 3.13 -6.72 -12.84
CA VAL A 186 2.03 -6.14 -12.06
C VAL A 186 0.75 -6.20 -12.88
N THR A 187 -0.33 -6.73 -12.28
CA THR A 187 -1.68 -6.68 -12.86
C THR A 187 -2.63 -6.07 -11.84
N LEU A 188 -3.28 -4.97 -12.23
CA LEU A 188 -4.20 -4.21 -11.40
C LEU A 188 -5.64 -4.64 -11.69
N TYR A 189 -6.42 -4.83 -10.62
CA TYR A 189 -7.85 -5.14 -10.66
C TYR A 189 -8.59 -4.17 -9.74
N GLY A 190 -9.82 -3.78 -10.11
CA GLY A 190 -10.66 -2.93 -9.26
C GLY A 190 -10.20 -1.47 -9.12
N PHE A 191 -9.17 -1.05 -9.87
CA PHE A 191 -8.77 0.35 -9.95
C PHE A 191 -9.66 1.05 -10.98
N TRP A 192 -10.77 1.62 -10.53
CA TRP A 192 -11.68 2.42 -11.34
C TRP A 192 -12.29 3.53 -10.49
N PRO A 193 -11.82 4.79 -10.62
CA PRO A 193 -12.21 5.86 -9.72
C PRO A 193 -13.48 6.61 -10.15
N PHE A 194 -14.21 6.10 -11.15
CA PHE A 194 -15.34 6.80 -11.76
C PHE A 194 -16.66 6.18 -11.33
N PRO A 195 -17.73 6.99 -11.16
CA PRO A 195 -19.03 6.52 -10.68
C PRO A 195 -19.84 5.78 -11.74
N LEU A 196 -19.35 5.69 -12.97
CA LEU A 196 -20.02 5.02 -14.08
C LEU A 196 -19.09 3.93 -14.63
N HIS A 197 -19.65 2.76 -14.89
CA HIS A 197 -18.96 1.73 -15.66
C HIS A 197 -18.78 2.21 -17.12
N PRO A 198 -17.78 1.71 -17.87
CA PRO A 198 -17.60 2.05 -19.29
C PRO A 198 -18.82 1.85 -20.21
N ASP A 199 -19.78 1.00 -19.83
CA ASP A 199 -21.04 0.80 -20.58
C ASP A 199 -22.19 1.75 -20.12
N GLY A 200 -21.93 2.64 -19.17
CA GLY A 200 -22.84 3.69 -18.73
C GLY A 200 -23.66 3.40 -17.46
N HIS A 201 -23.60 2.20 -16.87
CA HIS A 201 -24.35 1.95 -15.63
C HIS A 201 -23.66 2.54 -14.38
N PRO A 202 -24.42 2.98 -13.35
CA PRO A 202 -23.86 3.45 -12.09
C PRO A 202 -23.05 2.37 -11.37
N LEU A 203 -21.87 2.75 -10.87
CA LEU A 203 -21.02 1.91 -10.05
C LEU A 203 -20.83 2.52 -8.66
N PRO A 204 -20.94 1.72 -7.59
CA PRO A 204 -20.56 2.15 -6.25
C PRO A 204 -19.05 2.39 -6.19
N HIS A 205 -18.64 3.28 -5.27
CA HIS A 205 -17.24 3.62 -5.09
C HIS A 205 -16.37 2.43 -4.65
N HIS A 206 -16.88 1.60 -3.75
CA HIS A 206 -16.25 0.35 -3.35
C HIS A 206 -17.09 -0.83 -3.82
N TYR A 207 -16.48 -2.00 -3.97
CA TYR A 207 -17.21 -3.23 -4.32
C TYR A 207 -18.11 -3.75 -3.18
N TYR A 208 -18.01 -3.16 -1.98
CA TYR A 208 -18.78 -3.53 -0.78
C TYR A 208 -19.63 -2.38 -0.19
N ASP A 209 -19.41 -1.13 -0.62
CA ASP A 209 -20.19 0.04 -0.17
C ASP A 209 -20.03 1.23 -1.15
N ASN A 210 -20.63 2.38 -0.83
CA ASN A 210 -20.51 3.60 -1.64
C ASN A 210 -19.91 4.79 -0.85
N VAL A 211 -19.00 4.52 0.10
CA VAL A 211 -18.35 5.56 0.90
C VAL A 211 -17.31 6.28 0.06
N LEU A 212 -17.50 7.58 -0.18
CA LEU A 212 -16.58 8.39 -0.97
C LEU A 212 -15.31 8.77 -0.18
N PRO A 213 -14.18 8.96 -0.88
CA PRO A 213 -12.96 9.47 -0.25
C PRO A 213 -13.17 10.90 0.27
N LYS A 214 -12.41 11.28 1.30
CA LYS A 214 -12.39 12.66 1.78
C LYS A 214 -11.91 13.58 0.65
N PRO A 215 -12.67 14.63 0.27
CA PRO A 215 -12.28 15.53 -0.81
C PRO A 215 -10.90 16.13 -0.57
N ARG A 216 -10.15 16.38 -1.65
CA ARG A 216 -8.85 17.07 -1.67
C ARG A 216 -7.67 16.32 -1.01
N ILE A 217 -7.87 15.12 -0.46
CA ILE A 217 -6.77 14.31 0.08
C ILE A 217 -5.92 13.71 -1.05
N HIS A 218 -6.56 13.00 -1.97
CA HIS A 218 -5.94 12.34 -3.13
C HIS A 218 -6.79 12.54 -4.40
N SER A 219 -6.16 12.40 -5.57
CA SER A 219 -6.81 12.48 -6.88
C SER A 219 -6.72 11.12 -7.56
N MET A 220 -7.67 10.23 -7.25
CA MET A 220 -7.66 8.87 -7.83
C MET A 220 -7.85 8.87 -9.35
N ALA A 221 -8.45 9.92 -9.92
CA ALA A 221 -8.56 10.10 -11.36
C ALA A 221 -7.18 10.39 -12.02
N GLU A 222 -6.34 11.22 -11.39
CA GLU A 222 -4.96 11.45 -11.84
C GLU A 222 -4.12 10.17 -11.71
N GLU A 223 -4.21 9.49 -10.57
CA GLU A 223 -3.57 8.19 -10.34
C GLU A 223 -3.98 7.17 -11.40
N PHE A 224 -5.27 7.10 -11.73
CA PHE A 224 -5.78 6.20 -12.77
C PHE A 224 -5.26 6.54 -14.16
N THR A 225 -5.18 7.83 -14.50
CA THR A 225 -4.60 8.27 -15.78
C THR A 225 -3.16 7.78 -15.92
N TYR A 226 -2.40 7.78 -14.82
CA TYR A 226 -1.06 7.20 -14.81
C TYR A 226 -1.06 5.69 -15.03
N TYR A 227 -1.95 4.93 -14.36
CA TYR A 227 -2.07 3.49 -14.60
C TYR A 227 -2.41 3.16 -16.06
N VAL A 228 -3.28 3.95 -16.69
CA VAL A 228 -3.62 3.80 -18.11
C VAL A 228 -2.39 4.02 -19.00
N GLY A 229 -1.60 5.05 -18.71
CA GLY A 229 -0.33 5.31 -19.39
C GLY A 229 0.64 4.13 -19.29
N LEU A 230 0.81 3.58 -18.08
CA LEU A 230 1.62 2.39 -17.84
C LEU A 230 1.07 1.14 -18.53
N HIS A 231 -0.27 1.00 -18.58
CA HIS A 231 -0.94 -0.11 -19.25
C HIS A 231 -0.67 -0.13 -20.75
N PHE A 232 -0.93 0.98 -21.44
CA PHE A 232 -0.60 1.11 -22.87
C PHE A 232 0.90 1.11 -23.13
N GLY A 233 1.70 1.40 -22.10
CA GLY A 233 3.13 1.19 -22.10
C GLY A 233 3.54 -0.29 -21.99
N GLY A 234 2.69 -1.19 -21.50
CA GLY A 234 3.06 -2.57 -21.22
C GLY A 234 3.93 -2.73 -19.97
N VAL A 235 3.97 -1.73 -19.09
CA VAL A 235 4.69 -1.78 -17.80
C VAL A 235 3.87 -2.56 -16.76
N LEU A 236 2.56 -2.32 -16.75
CA LEU A 236 1.60 -3.09 -15.97
C LEU A 236 0.42 -3.49 -16.84
N ARG A 237 -0.41 -4.41 -16.35
CA ARG A 237 -1.70 -4.72 -16.96
C ARG A 237 -2.82 -4.14 -16.10
N LEU A 238 -3.68 -3.32 -16.68
CA LEU A 238 -4.90 -2.85 -16.03
C LEU A 238 -6.07 -3.70 -16.50
N GLN A 239 -6.71 -4.44 -15.59
CA GLN A 239 -7.87 -5.28 -15.88
C GLN A 239 -9.16 -4.56 -15.49
N LEU A 240 -9.88 -4.05 -16.50
CA LEU A 240 -11.16 -3.35 -16.32
C LEU A 240 -12.39 -4.19 -16.73
N GLY A 241 -12.18 -5.24 -17.53
CA GLY A 241 -13.26 -6.13 -17.97
C GLY A 241 -13.40 -7.38 -17.10
N ARG A 242 -14.45 -8.16 -17.36
CA ARG A 242 -14.62 -9.50 -16.76
C ARG A 242 -13.39 -10.37 -17.04
N CYS A 243 -12.89 -11.04 -16.02
CA CYS A 243 -11.88 -12.08 -16.21
C CYS A 243 -12.51 -13.22 -17.00
N ARG A 244 -11.81 -13.73 -18.03
CA ARG A 244 -12.17 -15.01 -18.62
C ARG A 244 -11.90 -16.07 -17.55
N GLY A 245 -12.92 -16.83 -17.15
CA GLY A 245 -12.75 -17.95 -16.22
C GLY A 245 -11.68 -18.90 -16.77
N GLY A 246 -10.74 -19.32 -15.93
CA GLY A 246 -9.71 -20.29 -16.33
C GLY A 246 -10.39 -21.58 -16.78
N GLY A 247 -10.43 -21.79 -18.08
CA GLY A 247 -11.17 -22.87 -18.71
C GLY A 247 -10.95 -22.89 -20.21
N GLN A 248 -9.70 -23.12 -20.63
CA GLN A 248 -9.31 -23.95 -21.77
C GLN A 248 -7.77 -23.94 -21.87
N ARG A 249 -7.25 -25.18 -21.86
CA ARG A 249 -5.89 -25.71 -22.05
C ARG A 249 -4.79 -24.73 -22.45
#